data_AF-A0A1W6MH11-F1
#
_entry.id   AF-A0A1W6MH11-F1
#
_cell.length_a   1.000
_cell.length_b   1.000
_cell.length_c   1.000
_cell.angle_alpha   90.00
_cell.angle_beta   90.00
_cell.angle_gamma   90.00
#
_symmetry.space_group_name_H-M   'P 1'
#
loop_
_entity.id
_entity.type
_entity.pdbx_description
1 polymer ?
#
loop_
_entity_poly.entity_id
_entity_poly.type
_entity_poly.pdbx_seq_one_letter_code
_entity_poly.pdbx_strand_id
1 'polypeptide(L)'
;MTNQIQFKDFHPQVIETSFWKGKKYESIEMVLERVNEWIRKSYNREIINVETIQAFTGHTQKSSTPYKPVVTGGGHMFTVQFLRLWYK
;
A
#
# COMPACT_ATOMS: atom_id res chain seq x y z
N MET A 1 -24.47 -12.51 -15.63
CA MET A 1 -23.03 -12.27 -15.39
C MET A 1 -22.88 -10.82 -14.99
N THR A 2 -22.58 -10.54 -13.73
CA THR A 2 -22.36 -9.17 -13.28
C THR A 2 -20.94 -8.75 -13.67
N ASN A 3 -20.83 -7.90 -14.70
CA ASN A 3 -19.60 -7.20 -15.12
C ASN A 3 -19.16 -6.17 -14.06
N GLN A 4 -19.10 -6.56 -12.80
CA GLN A 4 -18.80 -5.65 -11.71
C GLN A 4 -17.29 -5.58 -11.50
N ILE A 5 -16.71 -4.43 -11.85
CA ILE A 5 -15.32 -4.12 -11.56
C ILE A 5 -15.14 -4.05 -10.04
N GLN A 6 -14.15 -4.80 -9.54
CA GLN A 6 -13.75 -4.83 -8.13
C GLN A 6 -12.34 -4.28 -8.00
N PHE A 7 -11.99 -3.86 -6.78
CA PHE A 7 -10.63 -3.46 -6.45
C PHE A 7 -10.16 -4.07 -5.13
N LYS A 8 -8.84 -4.15 -4.97
CA LYS A 8 -8.20 -4.55 -3.72
C LYS A 8 -6.97 -3.69 -3.47
N ASP A 9 -6.90 -3.13 -2.27
CA ASP A 9 -5.76 -2.33 -1.82
C ASP A 9 -4.77 -3.17 -1.04
N PHE A 10 -3.50 -3.00 -1.37
CA PHE A 10 -2.37 -3.64 -0.73
C PHE A 10 -1.55 -2.58 -0.03
N HIS A 11 -1.97 -2.24 1.19
CA HIS A 11 -1.18 -1.38 2.07
C HIS A 11 0.06 -2.11 2.59
N PRO A 12 1.18 -1.39 2.81
CA PRO A 12 2.35 -1.94 3.48
C PRO A 12 2.00 -2.44 4.89
N GLN A 13 2.36 -3.68 5.19
CA GLN A 13 2.13 -4.32 6.49
C GLN A 13 3.37 -4.23 7.38
N VAL A 14 3.19 -4.46 8.69
CA VAL A 14 4.29 -4.50 9.64
C VAL A 14 5.01 -5.84 9.52
N ILE A 15 6.31 -5.82 9.24
CA ILE A 15 7.15 -7.02 9.15
C ILE A 15 7.74 -7.35 10.53
N GLU A 16 8.17 -6.32 11.26
CA GLU A 16 8.88 -6.49 12.51
C GLU A 16 8.42 -5.43 13.52
N THR A 17 8.22 -5.87 14.76
CA THR A 17 8.00 -4.98 15.89
C THR A 17 9.15 -5.15 16.87
N SER A 18 9.93 -4.09 17.05
CA SER A 18 11.06 -4.06 17.98
C SER A 18 10.75 -3.11 19.14
N PHE A 19 10.95 -3.56 20.39
CA PHE A 19 10.63 -2.78 21.61
C PHE A 19 11.35 -1.41 21.65
N TRP A 20 12.59 -1.36 21.16
CA TRP A 20 13.39 -0.12 21.15
C TRP A 20 13.39 0.63 19.81
N LYS A 21 13.11 -0.06 18.70
CA LYS A 21 13.27 0.48 17.32
C LYS A 21 11.95 0.76 16.61
N GLY A 22 10.81 0.48 17.24
CA GLY A 22 9.49 0.70 16.67
C GLY A 22 9.08 -0.37 15.66
N LYS A 23 8.20 0.00 14.73
CA LYS A 23 7.65 -0.89 13.70
C LYS A 23 8.42 -0.72 12.40
N LYS A 24 8.84 -1.84 11.80
CA LYS A 24 9.35 -1.91 10.44
C LYS A 24 8.24 -2.38 9.53
N TYR A 25 7.99 -1.66 8.44
CA TYR A 25 6.95 -2.00 7.48
C TYR A 25 7.56 -2.51 6.17
N GLU A 26 6.71 -3.16 5.38
CA GLU A 26 7.00 -3.56 4.00
C GLU A 26 7.49 -2.38 3.15
N SER A 27 8.49 -2.68 2.31
CA SER A 27 8.83 -1.81 1.18
C SER A 27 7.79 -1.99 0.06
N ILE A 28 7.77 -1.10 -0.92
CA ILE A 28 6.82 -1.18 -2.04
C ILE A 28 7.06 -2.44 -2.88
N GLU A 29 8.31 -2.91 -2.96
CA GLU A 29 8.69 -4.14 -3.65
C GLU A 29 8.08 -5.37 -2.97
N MET A 30 8.09 -5.42 -1.63
CA MET A 30 7.44 -6.50 -0.88
C MET A 30 5.92 -6.47 -1.04
N VAL A 31 5.32 -5.28 -1.12
CA VAL A 31 3.89 -5.13 -1.44
C VAL A 31 3.60 -5.67 -2.84
N LEU A 32 4.45 -5.37 -3.83
CA LEU A 32 4.32 -5.88 -5.20
C LEU A 32 4.43 -7.41 -5.26
N GLU A 33 5.35 -8.02 -4.51
CA GLU A 33 5.43 -9.48 -4.39
C GLU A 33 4.11 -10.08 -3.88
N ARG A 34 3.52 -9.47 -2.85
CA ARG A 34 2.24 -9.90 -2.27
C ARG A 34 1.06 -9.69 -3.23
N VAL A 35 1.10 -8.65 -4.07
CA VAL A 35 0.16 -8.46 -5.19
C VAL A 35 0.31 -9.61 -6.21
N ASN A 36 1.53 -9.92 -6.62
CA ASN A 36 1.83 -10.99 -7.57
C ASN A 36 1.35 -12.36 -7.05
N GLU A 37 1.56 -12.65 -5.76
CA GLU A 37 1.03 -13.87 -5.14
C GLU A 37 -0.49 -13.93 -5.16
N TRP A 38 -1.17 -12.81 -4.88
CA TRP A 38 -2.62 -12.75 -4.93
C TRP A 38 -3.15 -12.99 -6.35
N ILE A 39 -2.49 -12.41 -7.36
CA ILE A 39 -2.83 -12.62 -8.79
C ILE A 39 -2.68 -14.10 -9.15
N ARG A 40 -1.56 -14.74 -8.80
CA ARG A 40 -1.33 -16.18 -9.05
C ARG A 40 -2.40 -17.07 -8.42
N LYS A 41 -2.89 -16.71 -7.22
CA LYS A 41 -3.95 -17.44 -6.51
C LYS A 41 -5.35 -17.16 -7.06
N SER A 42 -5.53 -16.09 -7.85
CA SER A 42 -6.82 -15.61 -8.36
C SER A 42 -7.01 -15.91 -9.84
N TYR A 43 -6.73 -17.15 -10.25
CA TYR A 43 -6.75 -17.60 -11.66
C TYR A 43 -8.12 -17.46 -12.35
N ASN A 44 -9.21 -17.31 -11.59
CA ASN A 44 -10.57 -17.15 -12.09
C ASN A 44 -11.00 -15.69 -12.26
N ARG A 45 -10.07 -14.73 -12.11
CA ARG A 45 -10.34 -13.30 -12.23
C ARG A 45 -9.51 -12.70 -13.35
N GLU A 46 -10.10 -11.81 -14.12
CA GLU A 46 -9.40 -11.02 -15.12
C GLU A 46 -8.81 -9.78 -14.46
N ILE A 47 -7.49 -9.65 -14.50
CA ILE A 47 -6.79 -8.47 -13.99
C ILE A 47 -6.92 -7.35 -15.00
N ILE A 48 -7.48 -6.22 -14.57
CA ILE A 48 -7.74 -5.05 -15.40
C ILE A 48 -6.56 -4.07 -15.32
N ASN A 49 -6.11 -3.76 -14.11
CA ASN A 49 -5.05 -2.77 -13.88
C ASN A 49 -4.36 -2.97 -12.53
N VAL A 50 -3.10 -2.55 -12.43
CA VAL A 50 -2.37 -2.39 -11.18
C VAL A 50 -1.86 -0.97 -11.13
N GLU A 51 -2.26 -0.21 -10.11
CA GLU A 51 -1.85 1.19 -9.96
C GLU A 51 -1.14 1.44 -8.64
N THR A 52 -0.26 2.42 -8.66
CA THR A 52 0.41 2.92 -7.45
C THR A 52 -0.32 4.15 -6.96
N ILE A 53 -0.86 4.08 -5.75
CA ILE A 53 -1.57 5.18 -5.10
C ILE A 53 -0.65 5.82 -4.07
N GLN A 54 -0.55 7.15 -4.11
CA GLN A 54 0.06 7.94 -3.05
C GLN A 54 -1.03 8.79 -2.39
N ALA A 55 -1.29 8.54 -1.11
CA ALA A 55 -2.35 9.20 -0.34
C ALA A 55 -1.77 9.94 0.86
N PHE A 56 -2.35 11.09 1.20
CA PHE A 56 -2.07 11.78 2.45
C PHE A 56 -2.67 11.00 3.62
N THR A 57 -1.93 10.87 4.71
CA THR A 57 -2.44 10.31 5.97
C THR A 57 -2.67 11.44 6.98
N GLY A 58 -3.82 11.39 7.65
CA GLY A 58 -4.19 12.36 8.70
C GLY A 58 -3.45 12.15 10.02
N HIS A 59 -2.64 11.09 10.15
CA HIS A 59 -1.89 10.80 11.37
C HIS A 59 -0.47 11.34 11.29
N THR A 60 -0.08 12.11 12.31
CA THR A 60 1.30 12.48 12.64
C THR A 60 2.10 11.25 13.10
N GLN A 61 2.21 10.22 12.27
CA GLN A 61 3.16 9.14 12.54
C GLN A 61 4.55 9.65 12.18
N LYS A 62 5.47 9.58 13.15
CA LYS A 62 6.90 9.86 12.96
C LYS A 62 7.37 9.13 11.70
N SER A 63 8.19 9.80 10.89
CA SER A 63 8.79 9.34 9.63
C SER A 63 9.30 7.91 9.71
N SER A 64 8.40 6.96 9.46
CA SER A 64 8.68 5.54 9.44
C SER A 64 8.13 5.05 8.12
N THR A 65 8.94 4.30 7.37
CA THR A 65 8.46 3.55 6.20
C THR A 65 7.17 2.84 6.61
N PRO A 66 6.05 2.97 5.88
CA PRO A 66 5.92 3.48 4.51
C PRO A 66 5.59 4.98 4.38
N TYR A 67 5.56 5.72 5.49
CA TYR A 67 5.12 7.11 5.53
C TYR A 67 6.26 8.08 5.22
N LYS A 68 6.14 8.79 4.10
CA LYS A 68 7.12 9.80 3.66
C LYS A 68 6.62 11.21 4.03
N PRO A 69 7.42 12.03 4.72
CA PRO A 69 7.06 13.41 4.98
C PRO A 69 7.08 14.22 3.67
N VAL A 70 6.09 15.10 3.52
CA VAL A 70 5.97 16.07 2.42
C VAL A 70 5.86 17.45 3.05
N VAL A 71 6.74 18.36 2.63
CA VAL A 71 6.72 19.76 3.08
C VAL A 71 5.59 20.47 2.37
N THR A 72 4.70 21.08 3.14
CA THR A 72 3.64 21.94 2.64
C THR A 72 3.81 23.34 3.22
N GLY A 73 3.26 24.36 2.54
CA GLY A 73 3.44 25.77 2.92
C GLY A 73 3.01 26.17 4.34
N GLY A 74 2.39 25.25 5.11
CA GLY A 74 2.02 25.44 6.51
C GLY A 74 2.41 24.30 7.46
N GLY A 75 3.25 23.33 7.05
CA GLY A 75 3.70 22.24 7.91
C GLY A 75 4.12 20.95 7.18
N HIS A 76 4.32 19.87 7.94
CA HIS A 76 4.62 18.54 7.40
C HIS A 76 3.36 17.70 7.32
N MET A 77 3.05 17.20 6.13
CA MET A 77 2.09 16.11 5.94
C MET A 77 2.83 14.81 5.71
N PHE A 78 2.22 13.67 6.04
CA PHE A 78 2.77 12.37 5.72
C PHE A 78 1.98 11.75 4.57
N THR A 79 2.68 11.10 3.66
CA THR A 79 2.08 10.34 2.56
C THR A 79 2.41 8.88 2.68
N VAL A 80 1.46 8.01 2.34
CA VAL A 80 1.66 6.57 2.22
C VAL A 80 1.52 6.18 0.76
N GLN A 81 2.39 5.29 0.31
CA GLN A 81 2.33 4.69 -1.02
C GLN A 81 1.87 3.24 -0.89
N PHE A 82 0.91 2.82 -1.70
CA PHE A 82 0.38 1.46 -1.74
C PHE A 82 -0.09 1.08 -3.15
N LEU A 83 -0.37 -0.19 -3.38
CA LEU A 83 -0.84 -0.67 -4.68
C LEU A 83 -2.34 -0.96 -4.65
N ARG A 84 -3.06 -0.57 -5.70
CA ARG A 84 -4.45 -0.97 -5.94
C ARG A 84 -4.51 -1.86 -7.17
N LEU A 85 -5.18 -3.00 -7.01
CA LEU A 85 -5.43 -3.96 -8.07
C LEU A 85 -6.90 -3.90 -8.47
N TRP A 86 -7.16 -3.68 -9.77
CA TRP A 86 -8.49 -3.71 -10.37
C TRP A 86 -8.70 -5.04 -11.09
N TYR A 87 -9.84 -5.68 -10.87
CA TYR A 87 -10.14 -6.99 -11.45
C TYR A 87 -11.65 -7.20 -11.66
N LYS A 88 -12.01 -8.18 -12.49
CA LYS A 88 -13.39 -8.68 -12.67
C LYS A 88 -13.44 -10.20 -12.60
#